data_AF-A0A7K4ACY5-F1
#
_entry.id   AF-A0A7K4ACY5-F1
#
_cell.length_a   1.000
_cell.length_b   1.000
_cell.length_c   1.000
_cell.angle_alpha   90.00
_cell.angle_beta   90.00
_cell.angle_gamma   90.00
#
_symmetry.space_group_name_H-M   'P 1'
#
loop_
_entity.id
_entity.type
_entity.pdbx_description
1 polymer ?
#
loop_
_entity_poly.entity_id
_entity_poly.type
_entity_poly.pdbx_seq_one_letter_code
_entity_poly.pdbx_strand_id
1 'polypeptide(L)'
;MDGSESRDEELSRLIADDYAGKILTATYKNPMSVQQISRTCKIPIAVAYRRVAKMEELDLVRCVGYEEVYRGKKVSYYQCAVNVAKVTFSAGRFNVEVDPIPESEMVHVGEPSAEKT
;
A
#
# COMPACT_ATOMS: atom_id res chain seq x y z
N MET A 1 -1.78 -5.05 -30.19
CA MET A 1 -0.93 -4.12 -29.43
C MET A 1 -0.89 -4.65 -28.03
N ASP A 2 0.21 -5.30 -27.67
CA ASP A 2 0.43 -5.82 -26.33
C ASP A 2 0.87 -4.65 -25.45
N GLY A 3 -0.12 -3.97 -24.86
CA GLY A 3 0.07 -2.79 -24.03
C GLY A 3 0.29 -3.21 -22.58
N SER A 4 1.42 -3.83 -22.28
CA SER A 4 1.90 -3.88 -20.90
C SER A 4 2.40 -2.48 -20.54
N GLU A 5 1.60 -1.75 -19.74
CA GLU A 5 2.07 -0.51 -19.15
C GLU A 5 3.34 -0.81 -18.34
N SER A 6 4.35 0.04 -18.46
CA SER A 6 5.57 -0.15 -17.68
C SER A 6 5.27 0.07 -16.19
N ARG A 7 5.94 -0.65 -15.30
CA ARG A 7 5.79 -0.50 -13.84
C ARG A 7 5.93 0.97 -13.41
N ASP A 8 6.82 1.72 -14.07
CA ASP A 8 7.08 3.14 -13.80
C ASP A 8 5.89 4.03 -14.20
N GLU A 9 5.21 3.71 -15.30
CA GLU A 9 3.98 4.40 -15.70
C GLU A 9 2.87 4.14 -14.68
N GLU A 10 2.71 2.89 -14.23
CA GLU A 10 1.71 2.54 -13.21
C GLU A 10 1.99 3.25 -11.87
N LEU A 11 3.25 3.24 -11.44
CA LEU A 11 3.69 3.97 -10.24
C LEU A 11 3.43 5.47 -10.35
N SER A 12 3.76 6.09 -11.50
CA SER A 12 3.59 7.53 -11.69
C SER A 12 2.11 7.93 -11.58
N ARG A 13 1.20 7.15 -12.19
CA ARG A 13 -0.25 7.36 -12.07
C ARG A 13 -0.72 7.16 -10.64
N LEU A 14 -0.20 6.16 -9.93
CA LEU A 14 -0.62 5.85 -8.58
C LEU A 14 -0.15 6.91 -7.58
N ILE A 15 1.09 7.40 -7.70
CA ILE A 15 1.62 8.48 -6.86
C ILE A 15 0.87 9.79 -7.10
N ALA A 16 0.48 10.06 -8.36
CA ALA A 16 -0.33 11.23 -8.72
C ALA A 16 -1.81 11.11 -8.32
N ASP A 17 -2.25 9.96 -7.79
CA ASP A 17 -3.63 9.75 -7.40
C ASP A 17 -3.93 10.31 -6.01
N ASP A 18 -4.99 11.13 -5.93
CA ASP A 18 -5.45 11.76 -4.68
C ASP A 18 -5.74 10.78 -3.54
N TYR A 19 -6.15 9.54 -3.85
CA TYR A 19 -6.39 8.53 -2.83
C TYR A 19 -5.11 7.88 -2.34
N ALA A 20 -4.11 7.67 -3.21
CA ALA A 20 -2.86 7.05 -2.80
C ALA A 20 -2.16 7.88 -1.72
N GLY A 21 -2.03 9.20 -1.91
CA GLY A 21 -1.45 10.10 -0.91
C GLY A 21 -2.18 10.05 0.43
N LYS A 22 -3.52 10.01 0.41
CA LYS A 22 -4.35 9.88 1.63
C LYS A 22 -4.11 8.55 2.34
N ILE A 23 -4.05 7.45 1.59
CA ILE A 23 -3.81 6.11 2.13
C ILE A 23 -2.43 6.06 2.77
N LEU A 24 -1.37 6.45 2.05
CA LEU A 24 0.00 6.48 2.57
C LEU A 24 0.11 7.31 3.85
N THR A 25 -0.54 8.48 3.87
CA THR A 25 -0.55 9.36 5.05
C THR A 25 -1.27 8.70 6.23
N ALA A 26 -2.45 8.12 5.99
CA ALA A 26 -3.26 7.50 7.03
C ALA A 26 -2.57 6.26 7.63
N THR A 27 -1.86 5.49 6.81
CA THR A 27 -1.23 4.22 7.22
C THR A 27 0.25 4.35 7.59
N TYR A 28 0.83 5.56 7.63
CA TYR A 28 2.26 5.74 7.89
C TYR A 28 2.70 5.26 9.27
N LYS A 29 2.05 5.76 10.33
CA LYS A 29 2.40 5.40 11.72
C LYS A 29 1.56 4.26 12.29
N ASN A 30 0.34 4.11 11.81
CA ASN A 30 -0.63 3.18 12.35
C ASN A 30 -1.16 2.30 11.22
N PRO A 31 -0.85 0.99 11.21
CA PRO A 31 -1.41 0.08 10.24
C PRO A 31 -2.95 0.09 10.29
N MET A 32 -3.60 0.00 9.13
CA MET A 32 -5.04 0.01 9.03
C MET A 32 -5.56 -1.09 8.11
N SER A 33 -6.70 -1.67 8.46
CA SER A 33 -7.49 -2.49 7.55
C SER A 33 -8.09 -1.64 6.43
N VAL A 34 -8.43 -2.27 5.29
CA VAL A 34 -9.09 -1.57 4.17
C VAL A 34 -10.40 -0.89 4.60
N GLN A 35 -11.12 -1.48 5.56
CA GLN A 35 -12.34 -0.91 6.11
C GLN A 35 -12.09 0.36 6.94
N GLN A 36 -10.98 0.40 7.69
CA GLN A 36 -10.54 1.62 8.39
C GLN A 36 -10.07 2.67 7.39
N ILE A 37 -9.26 2.29 6.39
CA ILE A 37 -8.80 3.17 5.32
C ILE A 37 -9.97 3.85 4.61
N SER A 38 -10.99 3.07 4.21
CA SER A 38 -12.21 3.57 3.56
C SER A 38 -12.91 4.65 4.40
N ARG A 39 -13.08 4.41 5.70
CA ARG A 39 -13.72 5.36 6.62
C ARG A 39 -12.85 6.60 6.86
N THR A 40 -11.57 6.42 7.19
CA THR A 40 -10.63 7.49 7.52
C THR A 40 -10.37 8.41 6.33
N CYS A 41 -10.12 7.83 5.15
CA CYS A 41 -9.81 8.58 3.93
C CYS A 41 -11.07 9.03 3.17
N LYS A 42 -12.27 8.66 3.65
CA LYS A 42 -13.56 8.90 2.98
C LYS A 42 -13.60 8.37 1.54
N ILE A 43 -13.06 7.17 1.36
CA ILE A 43 -12.98 6.48 0.05
C ILE A 43 -14.09 5.41 0.03
N PRO A 44 -14.90 5.31 -1.03
CA PRO A 44 -15.88 4.22 -1.16
C PRO A 44 -15.20 2.85 -1.01
N ILE A 45 -15.80 1.95 -0.22
CA ILE A 45 -15.15 0.69 0.20
C ILE A 45 -14.60 -0.14 -0.97
N ALA A 46 -15.35 -0.26 -2.07
CA ALA A 46 -14.90 -0.98 -3.26
C ALA A 46 -13.69 -0.31 -3.94
N VAL A 47 -13.61 1.03 -3.91
CA VAL A 47 -12.46 1.78 -4.44
C VAL A 47 -11.26 1.59 -3.52
N ALA A 48 -11.45 1.59 -2.20
CA ALA A 48 -10.38 1.36 -1.24
C ALA A 48 -9.74 -0.02 -1.42
N TYR A 49 -10.54 -1.09 -1.59
CA TYR A 49 -10.00 -2.44 -1.86
C TYR A 49 -9.17 -2.48 -3.14
N ARG A 50 -9.70 -1.97 -4.25
CA ARG A 50 -8.94 -1.93 -5.52
C ARG A 50 -7.64 -1.13 -5.39
N ARG A 51 -7.69 -0.01 -4.66
CA ARG A 51 -6.54 0.87 -4.50
C ARG A 51 -5.45 0.24 -3.64
N VAL A 52 -5.82 -0.29 -2.48
CA VAL A 52 -4.88 -0.95 -1.57
C VAL A 52 -4.23 -2.16 -2.25
N ALA A 53 -5.00 -2.96 -2.99
CA ALA A 53 -4.45 -4.08 -3.75
C ALA A 53 -3.39 -3.64 -4.78
N LYS A 54 -3.66 -2.57 -5.54
CA LYS A 54 -2.68 -2.05 -6.52
C LYS A 54 -1.47 -1.39 -5.87
N MET A 55 -1.68 -0.72 -4.73
CA MET A 55 -0.59 -0.15 -3.93
C MET A 55 0.29 -1.24 -3.30
N GLU A 56 -0.28 -2.36 -2.89
CA GLU A 56 0.46 -3.52 -2.37
C GLU A 56 1.27 -4.20 -3.49
N GLU A 57 0.69 -4.39 -4.68
CA GLU A 57 1.39 -4.94 -5.85
C GLU A 57 2.62 -4.11 -6.26
N LEU A 58 2.59 -2.80 -6.01
CA LEU A 58 3.66 -1.86 -6.34
C LEU A 58 4.55 -1.47 -5.15
N ASP A 59 4.45 -2.20 -4.03
CA ASP A 59 5.23 -1.99 -2.81
C ASP A 59 5.06 -0.60 -2.17
N LEU A 60 3.96 0.11 -2.43
CA LEU A 60 3.67 1.39 -1.78
C LEU A 60 3.08 1.21 -0.37
N VAL A 61 2.39 0.08 -0.15
CA VAL A 61 1.93 -0.37 1.16
C VAL A 61 2.28 -1.83 1.32
N ARG A 62 2.40 -2.30 2.58
CA ARG A 62 2.65 -3.71 2.88
C ARG A 62 1.63 -4.23 3.87
N CYS A 63 1.19 -5.46 3.68
CA CYS A 63 0.46 -6.20 4.71
C CYS A 63 1.41 -6.50 5.88
N VAL A 64 1.15 -5.91 7.04
CA VAL A 64 1.99 -6.07 8.24
C VAL A 64 1.40 -7.03 9.26
N GLY A 65 0.23 -7.61 8.95
CA GLY A 65 -0.34 -8.70 9.72
C GLY A 65 -1.85 -8.80 9.60
N TYR A 66 -2.44 -9.63 10.45
CA TYR A 66 -3.84 -10.00 10.40
C TYR A 66 -4.43 -10.08 11.80
N GLU A 67 -5.69 -9.66 11.93
CA GLU A 67 -6.48 -9.88 13.13
C GLU A 67 -7.62 -10.86 12.84
N GLU A 68 -7.84 -11.83 13.74
CA GLU A 68 -9.01 -12.71 13.65
C GLU A 68 -10.21 -12.01 14.26
N VAL A 69 -11.25 -11.79 13.45
CA VAL A 69 -12.42 -11.02 13.89
C VAL A 69 -13.50 -11.94 14.47
N TYR A 70 -14.01 -12.89 13.67
CA TYR A 70 -15.07 -13.80 14.10
C TYR A 70 -15.09 -15.05 13.21
N ARG A 71 -15.13 -16.23 13.83
CA ARG A 71 -15.19 -17.55 13.16
C ARG A 71 -14.09 -17.74 12.11
N GLY A 72 -12.83 -17.45 12.44
CA GLY A 72 -11.70 -17.66 11.52
C GLY A 72 -11.59 -16.64 10.39
N LYS A 73 -12.46 -15.63 10.32
CA LYS A 73 -12.29 -14.53 9.35
C LYS A 73 -11.14 -13.64 9.79
N LYS A 74 -10.11 -13.59 8.94
CA LYS A 74 -8.94 -12.72 9.10
C LYS A 74 -9.18 -11.38 8.38
N VAL A 75 -8.75 -10.30 9.01
CA VAL A 75 -8.69 -8.97 8.40
C VAL A 75 -7.23 -8.54 8.32
N SER A 76 -6.77 -8.25 7.11
CA SER A 76 -5.40 -7.77 6.86
C SER A 76 -5.24 -6.31 7.27
N TYR A 77 -4.08 -5.98 7.81
CA TYR A 77 -3.66 -4.63 8.17
C TYR A 77 -2.49 -4.18 7.30
N TYR A 78 -2.57 -2.93 6.82
CA TYR A 78 -1.63 -2.36 5.87
C TYR A 78 -0.93 -1.15 6.45
N GLN A 79 0.38 -1.07 6.27
CA GLN A 79 1.19 0.10 6.59
C GLN A 79 1.79 0.71 5.32
N CYS A 80 2.00 2.02 5.31
CA CYS A 80 2.82 2.68 4.29
C CYS A 80 4.19 1.98 4.23
N ALA A 81 4.66 1.68 3.02
CA ALA A 81 5.96 1.05 2.81
C ALA A 81 6.99 2.01 2.19
N VAL A 82 6.65 3.29 1.99
CA VAL A 82 7.46 4.27 1.25
C VAL A 82 8.06 5.30 2.19
N ASN A 83 9.37 5.50 2.08
CA ASN A 83 10.08 6.60 2.73
C ASN A 83 10.24 7.79 1.78
N VAL A 84 10.69 7.52 0.55
CA VAL A 84 10.90 8.54 -0.49
C VAL A 84 10.35 8.02 -1.81
N ALA A 85 9.62 8.87 -2.54
CA ALA A 85 9.25 8.62 -3.92
C ALA A 85 9.80 9.76 -4.79
N LYS A 86 10.62 9.41 -5.79
CA LYS A 86 11.28 10.36 -6.67
C LYS A 86 10.81 10.16 -8.09
N VAL A 87 10.22 11.21 -8.65
CA VAL A 87 9.83 11.25 -10.06
C VAL A 87 10.85 12.11 -10.81
N THR A 88 11.52 11.51 -11.79
CA THR A 88 12.51 12.19 -12.63
C THR A 88 12.05 12.17 -14.08
N PHE A 89 12.05 13.32 -14.74
CA PHE A 89 11.80 13.41 -16.18
C PHE A 89 13.12 13.60 -16.92
N SER A 90 13.51 12.63 -17.74
CA SER A 90 14.77 12.66 -18.50
C SER A 90 14.61 12.02 -19.86
N ALA A 91 15.16 12.63 -20.91
CA ALA A 91 15.09 12.13 -22.29
C ALA A 91 13.66 11.77 -22.76
N GLY A 92 12.65 12.55 -22.35
CA GLY A 92 11.25 12.32 -22.71
C GLY A 92 10.56 11.20 -21.93
N ARG A 93 11.19 10.63 -20.91
CA ARG A 93 10.65 9.55 -20.08
C ARG A 93 10.53 9.94 -18.62
N PHE A 94 9.44 9.51 -17.98
CA PHE A 94 9.31 9.51 -16.53
C PHE A 94 9.96 8.27 -15.96
N ASN A 95 10.87 8.45 -15.01
CA ASN A 95 11.41 7.39 -14.17
C ASN A 95 10.89 7.60 -12.76
N VAL A 96 10.44 6.53 -12.11
CA VAL A 96 9.95 6.58 -10.73
C VAL A 96 10.79 5.65 -9.87
N GLU A 97 11.44 6.22 -8.87
CA GLU A 97 12.20 5.50 -7.87
C GLU A 97 11.46 5.59 -6.53
N VAL A 98 11.33 4.46 -5.84
CA VAL A 98 10.67 4.38 -4.53
C VAL A 98 11.64 3.75 -3.55
N ASP A 99 12.04 4.53 -2.55
CA ASP A 99 12.84 4.04 -1.43
C ASP A 99 11.90 3.55 -0.33
N PRO A 100 11.99 2.26 0.06
CA PRO A 100 11.08 1.71 1.07
C PRO A 100 11.46 2.17 2.48
N ILE A 101 10.50 2.16 3.40
CA ILE A 101 10.81 2.27 4.83
C ILE A 101 11.52 1.00 5.31
N PRO A 102 12.48 1.12 6.25
CA PRO A 102 13.08 -0.06 6.89
C PRO A 102 12.03 -0.92 7.59
N GLU A 103 12.17 -2.24 7.50
CA GLU A 103 11.25 -3.18 8.15
C GLU A 103 11.20 -3.00 9.69
N SER A 104 12.30 -2.53 10.29
CA SER A 104 12.35 -2.18 11.71
C SER A 104 11.41 -1.05 12.13
N GLU A 105 10.93 -0.24 11.18
CA GLU A 105 9.95 0.83 11.41
C GLU A 105 8.51 0.36 11.16
N MET A 106 8.33 -0.88 10.71
CA MET A 106 7.01 -1.46 10.47
C MET A 106 6.41 -2.03 11.76
N VAL A 107 5.13 -1.73 11.97
CA VAL A 107 4.36 -2.20 13.12
C VAL A 107 3.59 -3.43 12.71
N HIS A 108 3.95 -4.59 13.26
CA HIS A 108 3.23 -5.83 13.02
C HIS A 108 1.92 -5.89 13.83
N VAL A 109 0.85 -6.34 13.18
CA VAL A 109 -0.48 -6.44 13.78
C VAL A 109 -0.90 -7.91 13.88
N GLY A 110 -1.28 -8.35 15.08
CA GLY A 110 -1.57 -9.76 15.38
C GLY A 110 -0.30 -10.55 15.72
N GLU A 111 -0.47 -11.75 16.26
CA GLU A 111 0.67 -12.64 16.48
C GLU A 111 1.30 -13.01 15.13
N PRO A 112 2.64 -12.98 15.00
CA PRO A 112 3.28 -13.78 13.97
C PRO A 112 2.89 -15.22 14.31
N SER A 113 2.00 -15.85 13.53
CA SER A 113 1.82 -17.30 13.60
C SER A 113 3.16 -17.92 13.24
N ALA A 114 3.99 -18.10 14.27
CA ALA A 114 5.07 -19.04 14.26
C ALA A 114 4.44 -20.42 14.11
N GLU A 115 4.36 -20.90 12.87
CA GLU A 115 4.48 -22.31 12.63
C GLU A 115 5.17 -22.54 11.29
N LYS A 116 6.50 -22.55 11.37
CA LYS A 116 7.29 -23.55 10.65
C LYS A 116 6.71 -24.91 10.97
N THR A 117 6.18 -25.63 10.00
CA THR A 117 6.39 -27.09 9.88
C THR A 117 6.27 -27.48 8.42
#